data_AF-A0A0B6YVN7-F1
#
_entry.id   AF-A0A0B6YVN7-F1
#
_cell.length_a   1.000
_cell.length_b   1.000
_cell.length_c   1.000
_cell.angle_alpha   90.00
_cell.angle_beta   90.00
_cell.angle_gamma   90.00
#
_symmetry.space_group_name_H-M   'P 1'
#
loop_
_entity.id
_entity.type
_entity.pdbx_description
1 polymer ?
#
loop_
_entity_poly.entity_id
_entity_poly.type
_entity_poly.pdbx_seq_one_letter_code
_entity_poly.pdbx_strand_id
1 'polypeptide(L)'
;MLYRYPNAVFFVTSDDITWCQDNIMPPKLSEIFTEDTLQKTTVGLLKNKTLQDKVPIIFSRLPDSWADFSVLTLCNHSIITVGTFGWWSAWLANGDVVYYKDYPLPGTKLDYELKKEDFFPEHWVALSGNAVLSLDMFLFTVYTVVGLSFCLLFYLF
;
A
#
# COMPACT_ATOMS: atom_id res chain seq x y z
N MET A 1 -5.26 -5.89 -0.52
CA MET A 1 -5.35 -5.93 -1.99
C MET A 1 -5.12 -7.34 -2.54
N LEU A 2 -3.91 -7.89 -2.53
CA LEU A 2 -3.61 -9.18 -3.19
C LEU A 2 -4.38 -10.41 -2.63
N TYR A 3 -4.76 -10.41 -1.35
CA TYR A 3 -5.65 -11.44 -0.80
C TYR A 3 -7.05 -11.42 -1.43
N ARG A 4 -7.55 -10.23 -1.80
CA ARG A 4 -8.87 -10.03 -2.42
C ARG A 4 -8.79 -10.12 -3.95
N TYR A 5 -7.69 -9.63 -4.53
CA TYR A 5 -7.46 -9.55 -5.98
C TYR A 5 -6.10 -10.20 -6.33
N PRO A 6 -6.03 -11.54 -6.39
CA PRO A 6 -4.77 -12.27 -6.55
C PRO A 6 -4.09 -12.04 -7.92
N ASN A 7 -4.86 -11.65 -8.94
CA ASN A 7 -4.37 -11.38 -10.29
C ASN A 7 -4.20 -9.88 -10.57
N ALA A 8 -4.14 -9.04 -9.54
CA ALA A 8 -4.01 -7.60 -9.71
C ALA A 8 -2.67 -7.23 -10.35
N VAL A 9 -2.73 -6.28 -11.29
CA VAL A 9 -1.56 -5.60 -11.86
C VAL A 9 -1.53 -4.20 -11.25
N PHE A 10 -0.38 -3.80 -10.73
CA PHE A 10 -0.23 -2.48 -10.11
C PHE A 10 0.28 -1.49 -11.15
N PHE A 11 -0.52 -0.47 -11.43
CA PHE A 11 -0.10 0.68 -12.22
C PHE A 11 0.34 1.80 -11.27
N VAL A 12 1.54 2.33 -11.46
CA VAL A 12 2.16 3.35 -10.59
C VAL A 12 2.30 4.64 -11.37
N THR A 13 1.72 5.71 -10.84
CA THR A 13 1.86 7.09 -11.32
C THR A 13 2.53 7.93 -10.25
N SER A 14 3.46 8.79 -10.64
CA SER A 14 4.15 9.70 -9.74
C SER A 14 4.73 10.86 -10.53
N ASP A 15 4.89 12.02 -9.87
CA ASP A 15 5.69 13.13 -10.39
C ASP A 15 7.19 12.77 -10.42
N ASP A 16 7.62 11.88 -9.54
CA ASP A 16 8.95 11.27 -9.54
C ASP A 16 8.88 9.76 -9.79
N ILE A 17 8.71 9.38 -11.06
CA ILE A 17 8.64 7.97 -11.45
C ILE A 17 9.99 7.26 -11.31
N THR A 18 11.10 8.00 -11.42
CA THR A 18 12.46 7.46 -11.29
C THR A 18 12.68 6.98 -9.86
N TRP A 19 12.34 7.81 -8.88
CA TRP A 19 12.38 7.43 -7.47
C TRP A 19 11.51 6.20 -7.20
N CYS A 20 10.31 6.13 -7.78
CA CYS A 20 9.44 4.96 -7.64
C CYS A 20 10.08 3.68 -8.20
N GLN A 21 10.75 3.74 -9.34
CA GLN A 21 11.43 2.59 -9.94
C GLN A 21 12.58 2.08 -9.05
N ASP A 22 13.30 3.00 -8.41
CA ASP A 22 14.44 2.66 -7.57
C ASP A 22 14.03 2.13 -6.17
N ASN A 23 12.86 2.55 -5.65
CA ASN A 23 12.47 2.28 -4.26
C ASN A 23 11.26 1.33 -4.12
N ILE A 24 10.40 1.19 -5.13
CA ILE A 24 9.23 0.31 -5.06
C ILE A 24 9.62 -1.08 -5.56
N MET A 25 9.88 -1.98 -4.60
CA MET A 25 10.20 -3.37 -4.90
C MET A 25 8.92 -4.21 -5.03
N PRO A 26 8.74 -4.97 -6.13
CA PRO A 26 7.62 -5.89 -6.22
C PRO A 26 7.76 -7.00 -5.17
N PRO A 27 6.74 -7.22 -4.33
CA PRO A 27 6.80 -8.27 -3.33
C PRO A 27 6.79 -9.64 -4.00
N LYS A 28 7.47 -10.62 -3.41
CA LYS A 28 7.45 -11.99 -3.91
C LYS A 28 6.12 -12.64 -3.57
N LEU A 29 5.53 -13.35 -4.53
CA LEU A 29 4.25 -14.03 -4.30
C LEU A 29 4.35 -15.08 -3.18
N SER A 30 5.51 -15.74 -3.06
CA SER A 30 5.80 -16.73 -2.02
C SER A 30 5.82 -16.16 -0.60
N GLU A 31 6.09 -14.86 -0.44
CA GLU A 31 6.13 -14.19 0.87
C GLU A 31 4.73 -13.71 1.29
N ILE A 32 3.80 -13.56 0.34
CA ILE A 32 2.45 -13.03 0.57
C ILE A 32 1.42 -14.14 0.79
N PHE A 33 1.54 -15.25 0.05
CA PHE A 33 0.58 -16.33 0.09
C PHE A 33 1.12 -17.53 0.88
N THR A 34 0.39 -17.98 1.89
CA THR A 34 0.65 -19.27 2.57
C THR A 34 0.43 -20.44 1.60
N GLU A 35 1.08 -21.59 1.82
CA GLU A 35 1.01 -22.76 0.92
C GLU A 35 -0.43 -23.16 0.52
N ASP A 36 -1.40 -23.06 1.45
CA ASP A 36 -2.82 -23.33 1.20
C ASP A 36 -3.48 -22.33 0.23
N THR A 37 -3.09 -21.05 0.31
CA THR A 37 -3.60 -19.98 -0.57
C THR A 37 -2.87 -19.99 -1.91
N LEU A 38 -1.59 -20.39 -1.90
CA LEU A 38 -0.82 -20.68 -3.09
C LEU A 38 -1.52 -21.78 -3.87
N GLN A 39 -1.90 -22.93 -3.30
CA GLN A 39 -2.55 -23.99 -4.07
C GLN A 39 -3.83 -23.54 -4.80
N LYS A 40 -4.71 -22.74 -4.16
CA LYS A 40 -5.92 -22.21 -4.82
C LYS A 40 -5.61 -21.21 -5.93
N THR A 41 -4.67 -20.30 -5.70
CA THR A 41 -4.26 -19.27 -6.66
C THR A 41 -3.45 -19.87 -7.81
N THR A 42 -2.61 -20.84 -7.48
CA THR A 42 -1.75 -21.65 -8.37
C THR A 42 -2.62 -22.55 -9.25
N VAL A 43 -3.68 -23.21 -8.78
CA VAL A 43 -4.61 -23.95 -9.67
C VAL A 43 -5.31 -23.03 -10.69
N GLY A 44 -5.55 -21.76 -10.35
CA GLY A 44 -6.07 -20.74 -11.29
C GLY A 44 -5.03 -20.19 -12.28
N LEU A 45 -3.80 -19.94 -11.83
CA LEU A 45 -2.69 -19.38 -12.62
C LEU A 45 -1.93 -20.45 -13.43
N LEU A 46 -1.87 -21.70 -12.97
CA LEU A 46 -1.17 -22.83 -13.61
C LEU A 46 -1.80 -23.30 -14.93
N LYS A 47 -2.90 -22.68 -15.39
CA LYS A 47 -3.33 -22.87 -16.78
C LYS A 47 -2.39 -22.24 -17.79
N ASN A 48 -1.49 -21.33 -17.39
CA ASN A 48 -0.42 -20.82 -18.24
C ASN A 48 0.95 -21.00 -17.58
N LYS A 49 1.80 -21.81 -18.21
CA LYS A 49 3.18 -22.11 -17.80
C LYS A 49 4.08 -20.87 -17.87
N THR A 50 4.13 -20.12 -16.77
CA THR A 50 5.31 -19.53 -16.12
C THR A 50 4.78 -18.75 -14.92
N LEU A 51 4.87 -19.32 -13.73
CA LEU A 51 4.51 -18.62 -12.50
C LEU A 51 5.43 -17.40 -12.40
N GLN A 52 4.90 -16.18 -12.53
CA GLN A 52 5.71 -14.99 -12.31
C GLN A 52 5.98 -14.91 -10.81
N ASP A 53 7.24 -15.07 -10.37
CA ASP A 53 7.60 -15.08 -8.95
C ASP A 53 7.29 -13.75 -8.22
N LYS A 54 7.08 -12.69 -8.98
CA LYS A 54 6.88 -11.32 -8.52
C LYS A 54 5.55 -10.77 -9.01
N VAL A 55 4.93 -9.95 -8.17
CA VAL A 55 3.72 -9.19 -8.54
C VAL A 55 4.06 -8.24 -9.70
N PRO A 56 3.24 -8.19 -10.77
CA PRO A 56 3.48 -7.29 -11.89
C PRO A 56 3.20 -5.84 -11.50
N ILE A 57 4.21 -4.98 -11.69
CA ILE A 57 4.15 -3.53 -11.48
C ILE A 57 4.50 -2.84 -12.80
N ILE A 58 3.67 -1.88 -13.22
CA ILE A 58 3.85 -1.06 -14.41
C ILE A 58 3.96 0.39 -13.96
N PHE A 59 5.11 1.01 -14.23
CA PHE A 59 5.32 2.45 -13.99
C PHE A 59 4.84 3.25 -15.20
N SER A 60 4.14 4.35 -14.95
CA SER A 60 3.68 5.23 -16.03
C SER A 60 4.86 5.74 -16.85
N ARG A 61 4.61 5.85 -18.16
CA ARG A 61 5.52 6.45 -19.14
C ARG A 61 4.78 7.48 -20.00
N LEU A 62 3.59 7.88 -19.55
CA LEU A 62 2.78 8.85 -20.26
C LEU A 62 3.42 10.24 -20.07
N PRO A 63 3.52 11.05 -21.13
CA PRO A 63 4.14 12.37 -21.04
C PRO A 63 3.26 13.38 -20.31
N ASP A 64 1.97 13.07 -20.19
CA ASP A 64 0.91 13.99 -19.82
C ASP A 64 0.20 13.54 -18.54
N SER A 65 0.10 14.44 -17.56
CA SER A 65 -0.56 14.15 -16.28
C SER A 65 -2.05 13.84 -16.42
N TRP A 66 -2.72 14.41 -17.41
CA TRP A 66 -4.13 14.12 -17.69
C TRP A 66 -4.32 12.72 -18.31
N ALA A 67 -3.33 12.21 -19.04
CA ALA A 67 -3.34 10.85 -19.54
C ALA A 67 -3.19 9.85 -18.37
N ASP A 68 -2.29 10.13 -17.42
CA ASP A 68 -2.20 9.38 -16.16
C ASP A 68 -3.51 9.40 -15.39
N PHE A 69 -4.10 10.58 -15.24
CA PHE A 69 -5.39 10.73 -14.56
C PHE A 69 -6.46 9.86 -15.22
N SER A 70 -6.55 9.87 -16.55
CA SER A 70 -7.52 9.06 -17.29
C SER A 70 -7.32 7.56 -17.04
N VAL A 71 -6.08 7.07 -17.02
CA VAL A 71 -5.80 5.66 -16.71
C VAL A 71 -6.19 5.33 -15.28
N LEU A 72 -5.91 6.20 -14.32
CA LEU A 72 -6.30 5.99 -12.92
C LEU A 72 -7.82 5.92 -12.75
N THR A 73 -8.60 6.71 -13.50
CA THR A 73 -10.08 6.61 -13.47
C THR A 73 -10.63 5.31 -14.06
N LEU A 74 -9.82 4.57 -14.82
CA LEU A 74 -10.17 3.28 -15.41
C LEU A 74 -9.69 2.09 -14.58
N CYS A 75 -8.87 2.32 -13.54
CA CYS A 75 -8.43 1.26 -12.65
C CYS A 75 -9.61 0.67 -11.87
N ASN A 76 -9.59 -0.65 -11.64
CA ASN A 76 -10.64 -1.29 -10.84
C ASN A 76 -10.58 -0.91 -9.35
N HIS A 77 -9.38 -0.60 -8.84
CA HIS A 77 -9.07 -0.33 -7.45
C HIS A 77 -7.90 0.66 -7.36
N SER A 78 -7.84 1.44 -6.30
CA SER A 78 -6.83 2.51 -6.16
C SER A 78 -6.15 2.47 -4.80
N ILE A 79 -4.83 2.70 -4.79
CA ILE A 79 -4.06 3.02 -3.59
C ILE A 79 -3.58 4.44 -3.78
N ILE A 80 -3.96 5.35 -2.87
CA ILE A 80 -3.77 6.78 -3.08
C ILE A 80 -3.05 7.45 -1.93
N THR A 81 -2.28 8.48 -2.27
CA THR A 81 -1.88 9.52 -1.33
C THR A 81 -3.05 10.48 -1.08
N VAL A 82 -3.00 11.25 0.01
CA VAL A 82 -4.01 12.27 0.29
C VAL A 82 -3.71 13.54 -0.50
N GLY A 83 -3.97 13.47 -1.80
CA GLY A 83 -3.87 14.57 -2.75
C GLY A 83 -5.06 14.58 -3.69
N THR A 84 -5.35 15.74 -4.30
CA THR A 84 -6.52 15.93 -5.17
C THR A 84 -6.51 14.99 -6.37
N PHE A 85 -5.34 14.75 -6.95
CA PHE A 85 -5.16 13.88 -8.11
C PHE A 85 -5.57 12.43 -7.83
N GLY A 86 -5.05 11.84 -6.75
CA GLY A 86 -5.40 10.48 -6.32
C GLY A 86 -6.84 10.38 -5.84
N TRP A 87 -7.31 11.36 -5.06
CA TRP A 87 -8.66 11.35 -4.52
C TRP A 87 -9.74 11.36 -5.62
N TRP A 88 -9.64 12.26 -6.60
CA TRP A 88 -10.64 12.36 -7.68
C TRP A 88 -10.58 11.17 -8.63
N SER A 89 -9.40 10.67 -8.95
CA SER A 89 -9.27 9.52 -9.83
C SER A 89 -9.86 8.25 -9.19
N ALA A 90 -9.61 8.03 -7.89
CA ALA A 90 -10.19 6.92 -7.13
C ALA A 90 -11.71 7.03 -6.97
N TRP A 91 -12.22 8.23 -6.73
CA TRP A 91 -13.66 8.49 -6.68
C TRP A 91 -14.34 8.13 -8.01
N LEU A 92 -13.78 8.59 -9.13
CA LEU A 92 -14.33 8.33 -10.47
C LEU A 92 -14.19 6.86 -10.88
N ALA A 93 -13.14 6.17 -10.45
CA ALA A 93 -12.94 4.74 -10.66
C ALA A 93 -13.98 3.88 -9.94
N ASN A 94 -14.57 4.38 -8.85
CA ASN A 94 -15.64 3.72 -8.09
C ASN A 94 -15.31 2.27 -7.68
N GLY A 95 -14.08 2.05 -7.23
CA GLY A 95 -13.56 0.76 -6.78
C GLY A 95 -13.21 0.74 -5.29
N ASP A 96 -12.63 -0.38 -4.82
CA ASP A 96 -11.94 -0.38 -3.51
C ASP A 96 -10.78 0.62 -3.51
N VAL A 97 -10.78 1.53 -2.52
CA VAL A 97 -9.75 2.55 -2.34
C VAL A 97 -9.03 2.34 -1.01
N VAL A 98 -7.70 2.38 -1.05
CA VAL A 98 -6.85 2.41 0.14
C VAL A 98 -6.16 3.77 0.22
N TYR A 99 -6.25 4.44 1.37
CA TYR A 99 -5.68 5.78 1.55
C TYR A 99 -4.89 5.91 2.86
N TYR A 100 -3.97 6.87 2.91
CA TYR A 100 -3.22 7.18 4.13
C TYR A 100 -4.05 8.00 5.12
N LYS A 101 -4.35 7.45 6.30
CA LYS A 101 -5.31 8.02 7.25
C LYS A 101 -4.73 9.07 8.20
N ASP A 102 -3.42 9.06 8.40
CA ASP A 102 -2.74 9.92 9.38
C ASP A 102 -2.46 11.33 8.81
N TYR A 103 -3.12 11.66 7.69
CA TYR A 103 -3.25 13.02 7.19
C TYR A 103 -4.56 13.67 7.70
N PRO A 104 -4.59 14.99 7.91
CA PRO A 104 -3.44 15.90 7.97
C PRO A 104 -2.67 15.74 9.29
N LEU A 105 -1.49 16.34 9.36
CA LEU A 105 -0.68 16.30 10.57
C LEU A 105 -1.44 16.96 11.75
N PRO A 106 -1.50 16.33 12.93
CA PRO A 106 -2.23 16.87 14.08
C PRO A 106 -1.78 18.27 14.45
N GLY A 107 -2.75 19.15 14.73
CA GLY A 107 -2.48 20.55 15.13
C GLY A 107 -2.12 21.50 13.98
N THR A 108 -2.16 21.04 12.74
CA THR A 108 -2.12 21.95 11.58
C THR A 108 -3.45 22.65 11.38
N LYS A 109 -3.46 23.81 10.72
CA LYS A 109 -4.70 24.50 10.32
C LYS A 109 -5.68 23.54 9.61
N LEU A 110 -5.14 22.68 8.74
CA LEU A 110 -5.92 21.72 7.98
C LEU A 110 -6.55 20.63 8.86
N ASP A 111 -5.89 20.22 9.94
CA ASP A 111 -6.44 19.26 10.92
C ASP A 111 -7.68 19.80 11.63
N TYR A 112 -7.72 21.11 11.87
CA TYR A 112 -8.89 21.76 12.47
C TYR A 112 -10.04 22.00 11.47
N GLU A 113 -9.71 22.18 10.19
CA GLU A 113 -10.70 22.50 9.15
C GLU A 113 -11.26 21.23 8.47
N LEU A 114 -10.51 20.13 8.46
CA LEU A 114 -10.88 18.90 7.78
C LEU A 114 -11.74 18.00 8.68
N LYS A 115 -12.97 17.75 8.25
CA LYS A 115 -13.79 16.65 8.78
C LYS A 115 -13.48 15.38 7.99
N LYS A 116 -12.85 14.40 8.63
CA LYS A 116 -12.37 13.18 7.95
C LYS A 116 -13.52 12.34 7.40
N GLU A 117 -14.65 12.35 8.10
CA GLU A 117 -15.87 11.60 7.75
C GLU A 117 -16.55 12.16 6.49
N ASP A 118 -16.44 13.48 6.27
CA ASP A 118 -16.97 14.14 5.08
C ASP A 118 -16.02 14.01 3.88
N PHE A 119 -14.72 13.89 4.15
CA PHE A 119 -13.67 13.87 3.12
C PHE A 119 -13.39 12.47 2.57
N PHE A 120 -13.49 11.43 3.39
CA PHE A 120 -13.24 10.05 2.98
C PHE A 120 -14.53 9.23 3.10
N PRO A 121 -15.00 8.60 2.00
CA PRO A 121 -16.14 7.68 2.07
C PRO A 121 -15.94 6.54 3.06
N GLU A 122 -17.01 6.17 3.77
CA GLU A 122 -16.96 5.10 4.79
C GLU A 122 -16.50 3.74 4.24
N HIS A 123 -16.72 3.48 2.94
CA HIS A 123 -16.30 2.24 2.29
C HIS A 123 -14.81 2.21 1.90
N TRP A 124 -14.09 3.33 2.06
CA TRP A 124 -12.64 3.38 1.78
C TRP A 124 -11.84 2.81 2.95
N VAL A 125 -10.74 2.14 2.62
CA VAL A 125 -9.90 1.44 3.59
C VAL A 125 -8.76 2.35 4.06
N ALA A 126 -8.81 2.71 5.34
CA ALA A 126 -7.81 3.55 5.99
C ALA A 126 -6.52 2.77 6.32
N LEU A 127 -5.36 3.27 5.88
CA LEU A 127 -4.03 2.75 6.19
C LEU A 127 -3.29 3.72 7.12
N SER A 128 -2.82 3.24 8.28
CA SER A 128 -1.95 4.03 9.18
C SER A 128 -0.49 3.64 9.07
N GLY A 129 0.40 4.62 9.22
CA GLY A 129 1.85 4.43 9.32
C GLY A 129 2.26 3.56 10.51
N ASN A 130 1.46 3.56 11.58
CA ASN A 130 1.75 2.77 12.79
C ASN A 130 1.49 1.26 12.60
N ALA A 131 0.85 0.84 11.51
CA ALA A 131 0.56 -0.57 11.26
C ALA A 131 1.83 -1.40 10.98
N VAL A 132 2.95 -0.75 10.66
CA VAL A 132 4.27 -1.39 10.51
C VAL A 132 4.99 -1.53 11.86
N LEU A 133 4.66 -0.71 12.87
CA LEU A 133 5.36 -0.69 14.17
C LEU A 133 4.71 -1.58 15.24
N SER A 134 3.48 -2.08 15.04
CA SER A 134 2.77 -2.81 16.09
C SER A 134 3.26 -4.24 16.32
N LEU A 135 3.87 -4.88 15.31
CA LEU A 135 4.37 -6.25 15.44
C LEU A 135 5.75 -6.29 16.13
N ASP A 136 6.62 -5.31 15.86
CA ASP A 136 7.94 -5.24 16.53
C ASP A 136 7.85 -4.70 17.95
N MET A 137 6.92 -3.77 18.23
CA MET A 137 6.77 -3.23 19.59
C MET A 137 6.19 -4.26 20.57
N PHE A 138 5.37 -5.21 20.10
CA PHE A 138 4.82 -6.27 20.95
C PHE A 138 5.89 -7.29 21.35
N LEU A 139 6.80 -7.64 20.43
CA LEU A 139 7.96 -8.49 20.71
C LEU A 139 8.95 -7.82 21.66
N PHE A 140 9.18 -6.51 21.52
CA PHE A 140 10.06 -5.75 22.41
C PHE A 140 9.50 -5.58 23.84
N THR A 141 8.18 -5.47 23.97
CA THR A 141 7.51 -5.34 25.27
C THR A 141 7.52 -6.68 26.03
N VAL A 142 7.37 -7.81 25.34
CA VAL A 142 7.52 -9.13 25.97
C VAL A 142 8.98 -9.39 26.38
N TYR A 143 9.97 -8.98 25.57
CA TYR A 143 11.39 -9.12 25.91
C TYR A 143 11.81 -8.26 27.10
N THR A 144 11.25 -7.06 27.27
CA THR A 144 11.56 -6.19 28.42
C THR A 144 10.87 -6.62 29.72
N VAL A 145 9.72 -7.28 29.66
CA VAL A 145 9.03 -7.83 30.84
C VAL A 145 9.65 -9.17 31.31
N VAL A 146 10.32 -9.91 30.43
CA VAL A 146 11.01 -11.18 30.77
C VAL A 146 12.54 -10.99 30.95
N GLY A 147 13.09 -9.89 30.43
CA GLY A 147 14.54 -9.63 30.38
C GLY A 147 15.04 -8.60 31.40
N LEU A 148 14.70 -8.76 32.68
CA LEU A 148 15.37 -8.06 33.78
C LEU A 148 16.72 -8.74 34.10
N SER A 149 17.60 -8.88 33.10
CA SER A 149 19.05 -9.03 33.27
C SER A 149 19.76 -9.03 31.92
N PHE A 150 20.87 -8.31 31.85
CA PHE A 150 21.91 -8.27 30.82
C PHE A 150 21.84 -7.24 29.67
N CYS A 151 22.84 -6.36 29.76
CA CYS A 151 23.56 -5.67 28.68
C CYS A 151 22.87 -4.53 27.94
N LEU A 152 23.04 -3.34 28.52
CA LEU A 152 23.47 -2.14 27.81
C LEU A 152 24.58 -2.47 26.79
N LEU A 153 24.28 -2.34 25.50
CA LEU A 153 25.27 -2.08 24.44
C LEU A 153 24.56 -1.37 23.28
N PHE A 154 24.43 -0.05 23.41
CA PHE A 154 24.13 0.83 22.29
C PHE A 154 25.33 0.83 21.35
N TYR A 155 25.15 0.32 20.13
CA TYR A 155 26.04 0.63 19.01
C TYR A 155 25.42 1.76 18.20
N LEU A 156 26.11 2.90 18.19
CA LEU A 156 26.00 3.95 17.18
C LEU A 156 26.53 3.41 15.85
N PHE A 157 25.76 3.57 14.77
CA PHE A 157 26.10 4.35 13.57
C PHE A 157 24.80 4.72 12.84
#